data_AF-A0A166KD99-F1
#
_entry.id   AF-A0A166KD99-F1
#
_cell.length_a   1.000
_cell.length_b   1.000
_cell.length_c   1.000
_cell.angle_alpha   90.00
_cell.angle_beta   90.00
_cell.angle_gamma   90.00
#
_symmetry.space_group_name_H-M   'P 1'
#
loop_
_entity.id
_entity.type
_entity.pdbx_description
1 polymer ?
#
loop_
_entity_poly.entity_id
_entity_poly.type
_entity_poly.pdbx_seq_one_letter_code
_entity_poly.pdbx_strand_id
1 'polypeptide(L)'
;MASPGGPPRYILVSHSSQSPNCSASVKTLSHPYIHYQYADDPPLSLLPSSPSEQVIVLDYDPSGRTSPRAQSISGPAAVTGVKVTDAPGHIPTGEDASWNDKMFVVHTTSLDESRRPSAQASSTEDPQAILTRFRERNAVLRQVLEYQAPILDF
;
A
#
# COMPACT_ATOMS: atom_id res chain seq x y z
N MET A 1 5.79 17.64 -29.60
CA MET A 1 5.45 16.31 -29.06
C MET A 1 5.48 16.44 -27.56
N ALA A 2 4.33 16.33 -26.89
CA ALA A 2 4.25 16.51 -25.44
C ALA A 2 5.02 15.38 -24.77
N SER A 3 6.04 15.72 -23.97
CA SER A 3 6.66 14.75 -23.09
C SER A 3 5.58 14.19 -22.17
N PRO A 4 5.41 12.86 -22.05
CA PRO A 4 4.54 12.32 -21.02
C PRO A 4 5.03 12.87 -19.68
N GLY A 5 4.09 13.36 -18.85
CA GLY A 5 4.41 13.96 -17.56
C GLY A 5 5.40 13.07 -16.79
N GLY A 6 6.43 13.69 -16.20
CA GLY A 6 7.47 12.98 -15.47
C GLY A 6 6.90 12.06 -14.37
N PRO A 7 7.71 11.13 -13.86
CA PRO A 7 7.19 10.09 -12.98
C PRO A 7 6.69 10.66 -11.63
N PRO A 8 5.74 9.98 -10.96
CA PRO A 8 5.15 10.42 -9.70
C PRO A 8 6.19 10.73 -8.62
N ARG A 9 6.17 11.96 -8.08
CA ARG A 9 7.17 12.40 -7.07
C ARG A 9 6.67 12.30 -5.63
N TYR A 10 5.37 12.44 -5.43
CA TYR A 10 4.78 12.49 -4.09
C TYR A 10 4.17 11.13 -3.75
N ILE A 11 4.96 10.25 -3.16
CA ILE A 11 4.53 8.90 -2.76
C ILE A 11 4.68 8.76 -1.26
N LEU A 12 3.61 8.33 -0.58
CA LEU A 12 3.59 8.00 0.84
C LEU A 12 3.11 6.57 1.02
N VAL A 13 3.66 5.90 2.03
CA VAL A 13 3.19 4.59 2.46
C VAL A 13 2.48 4.75 3.81
N SER A 14 1.21 4.37 3.85
CA SER A 14 0.42 4.29 5.06
C SER A 14 0.49 2.87 5.60
N HIS A 15 1.22 2.65 6.69
CA HIS A 15 1.30 1.36 7.34
C HIS A 15 0.24 1.27 8.43
N SER A 16 -0.57 0.22 8.37
CA SER A 16 -1.41 -0.20 9.47
C SER A 16 -0.75 -1.40 10.16
N SER A 17 -0.37 -1.23 11.42
CA SER A 17 0.06 -2.31 12.29
C SER A 17 -0.99 -2.54 13.37
N GLN A 18 -1.24 -3.81 13.68
CA GLN A 18 -2.19 -4.20 14.71
C GLN A 18 -1.40 -4.68 15.93
N SER A 19 -1.50 -3.94 17.05
CA SER A 19 -0.95 -4.38 18.32
C SER A 19 -1.96 -5.31 19.01
N PRO A 20 -1.54 -6.48 19.53
CA PRO A 20 -2.46 -7.39 20.22
C PRO A 20 -3.07 -6.83 21.51
N ASN A 21 -2.47 -5.77 22.07
CA ASN A 21 -2.90 -5.17 23.35
C ASN A 21 -3.75 -3.91 23.18
N CYS A 22 -4.02 -3.47 21.95
CA CYS A 22 -4.77 -2.25 21.69
C CYS A 22 -5.76 -2.47 20.54
N SER A 23 -7.04 -2.22 20.80
CA SER A 23 -8.14 -2.28 19.82
C SER A 23 -8.09 -1.15 18.77
N ALA A 24 -7.10 -0.27 18.84
CA ALA A 24 -6.91 0.81 17.89
C ALA A 24 -5.82 0.43 16.88
N SER A 25 -6.19 0.37 15.60
CA SER A 25 -5.21 0.32 14.51
C SER A 25 -4.41 1.63 14.50
N VAL A 26 -3.09 1.52 14.71
CA VAL A 26 -2.18 2.65 14.53
C VAL A 26 -1.84 2.73 13.05
N LYS A 27 -2.10 3.90 12.45
CA LYS A 27 -1.70 4.22 11.08
C LYS A 27 -0.48 5.13 11.15
N THR A 28 0.64 4.68 10.62
CA THR A 28 1.82 5.51 10.41
C THR A 28 1.94 5.88 8.94
N LEU A 29 2.44 7.08 8.65
CA LEU A 29 2.75 7.53 7.30
C LEU A 29 4.26 7.68 7.19
N SER A 30 4.84 7.09 6.15
CA SER A 30 6.28 7.12 5.88
C SER A 30 6.54 7.50 4.42
N HIS A 31 7.71 8.05 4.16
CA HIS A 31 8.20 8.28 2.79
C HIS A 31 9.11 7.11 2.39
N PRO A 32 8.81 6.40 1.29
CA PRO A 32 9.65 5.29 0.83
C PRO A 32 10.90 5.81 0.13
N TYR A 33 11.89 4.93 -0.03
CA TYR A 33 12.92 5.13 -1.05
C TYR A 33 12.29 4.81 -2.42
N ILE A 34 12.34 5.75 -3.36
CA ILE A 34 11.67 5.62 -4.66
C ILE A 34 12.71 5.24 -5.72
N HIS A 35 12.45 4.13 -6.41
CA HIS A 35 13.22 3.69 -7.57
C HIS A 35 12.28 3.60 -8.78
N TYR A 36 12.66 4.23 -9.88
CA TYR A 36 11.89 4.20 -11.13
C TYR A 36 12.47 3.13 -12.04
N GLN A 37 11.65 2.15 -12.40
CA GLN A 37 11.98 1.11 -13.35
C GLN A 37 11.39 1.45 -14.72
N TYR A 38 12.22 1.49 -15.74
CA TYR A 38 11.80 1.68 -17.13
C TYR A 38 11.75 0.34 -17.88
N ALA A 39 11.17 0.35 -19.08
CA ALA A 39 10.95 -0.88 -19.86
C ALA A 39 12.26 -1.55 -20.33
N ASP A 40 13.34 -0.79 -20.39
CA ASP A 40 14.70 -1.21 -20.77
C ASP A 40 15.56 -1.67 -19.58
N ASP A 41 15.08 -1.48 -18.35
CA ASP A 41 15.79 -1.91 -17.15
C ASP A 41 15.63 -3.41 -16.89
N PRO A 42 16.66 -4.10 -16.37
CA PRO A 42 16.60 -5.54 -16.10
C PRO A 42 15.62 -5.86 -14.96
N PRO A 43 14.83 -6.95 -15.04
CA PRO A 43 13.80 -7.26 -14.04
C PRO A 43 14.36 -7.65 -12.67
N LEU A 44 15.64 -8.00 -12.59
CA LEU A 44 16.29 -8.41 -11.35
C LEU A 44 16.59 -7.24 -10.40
N SER A 45 16.50 -5.99 -10.87
CA SER A 45 16.67 -4.78 -10.03
C SER A 45 15.58 -4.63 -8.97
N LEU A 46 14.43 -5.29 -9.13
CA LEU A 46 13.28 -5.22 -8.22
C LEU A 46 13.38 -6.19 -7.04
N LEU A 47 14.40 -7.04 -7.00
CA LEU A 47 14.52 -8.04 -5.94
C LEU A 47 14.98 -7.39 -4.63
N PRO A 48 14.39 -7.77 -3.49
CA PRO A 48 14.87 -7.34 -2.18
C PRO A 48 16.35 -7.74 -1.99
N SER A 49 17.16 -6.78 -1.57
CA SER A 49 18.57 -6.98 -1.24
C SER A 49 18.76 -7.57 0.16
N SER A 50 17.76 -7.43 1.05
CA SER A 50 17.78 -8.03 2.39
C SER A 50 16.42 -8.62 2.80
N PRO A 51 16.39 -9.60 3.72
CA PRO A 51 15.13 -10.21 4.19
C PRO A 51 14.20 -9.24 4.93
N SER A 52 14.76 -8.15 5.47
CA SER A 52 14.04 -7.09 6.17
C SER A 52 13.52 -5.99 5.23
N GLU A 53 13.90 -6.02 3.97
CA GLU A 53 13.52 -5.00 3.00
C GLU A 53 12.09 -5.20 2.52
N GLN A 54 11.31 -4.11 2.56
CA GLN A 54 9.96 -4.06 2.03
C GLN A 54 9.96 -3.33 0.68
N VAL A 55 9.77 -4.09 -0.39
CA VAL A 55 9.64 -3.64 -1.76
C VAL A 55 8.17 -3.65 -2.19
N ILE A 56 7.69 -2.48 -2.56
CA ILE A 56 6.35 -2.27 -3.12
C ILE A 56 6.52 -1.76 -4.55
N VAL A 57 5.87 -2.42 -5.49
CA VAL A 57 5.82 -2.00 -6.89
C VAL A 57 4.54 -1.20 -7.09
N LEU A 58 4.67 0.03 -7.61
CA LEU A 58 3.55 0.89 -8.00
C LEU A 58 3.54 1.00 -9.52
N ASP A 59 2.59 0.32 -10.14
CA ASP A 59 2.29 0.44 -11.56
C ASP A 59 1.48 1.72 -11.78
N TYR A 60 2.04 2.65 -12.55
CA TYR A 60 1.36 3.87 -12.94
C TYR A 60 1.37 4.02 -14.47
N ASP A 61 0.28 4.54 -15.01
CA ASP A 61 0.18 4.86 -16.43
C ASP A 61 0.33 6.39 -16.63
N PRO A 62 1.40 6.87 -17.29
CA PRO A 62 1.61 8.29 -17.52
C PRO A 62 0.47 8.97 -18.28
N SER A 63 -0.33 8.22 -19.04
CA SER A 63 -1.47 8.74 -19.79
C SER A 63 -2.78 8.83 -18.98
N GLY A 64 -2.79 8.34 -17.74
CA GLY A 64 -3.94 8.42 -16.85
C GLY A 64 -5.13 7.54 -17.26
N ARG A 65 -4.95 6.60 -18.20
CA ARG A 65 -6.03 5.75 -18.71
C ARG A 65 -6.33 4.60 -17.75
N THR A 66 -5.34 4.16 -16.97
CA THR A 66 -5.53 3.12 -15.96
C THR A 66 -5.30 3.67 -14.55
N SER A 67 -6.14 3.23 -13.61
CA SER A 67 -5.93 3.52 -12.20
C SER A 67 -4.61 2.91 -11.71
N PRO A 68 -3.83 3.62 -10.89
CA PRO A 68 -2.56 3.12 -10.39
C PRO A 68 -2.79 1.91 -9.48
N ARG A 69 -1.90 0.94 -9.57
CA ARG A 69 -1.99 -0.31 -8.80
C ARG A 69 -0.69 -0.54 -8.07
N ALA A 70 -0.78 -0.90 -6.80
CA ALA A 70 0.40 -1.27 -6.02
C ALA A 70 0.35 -2.73 -5.59
N GLN A 71 1.51 -3.36 -5.54
CA GLN A 71 1.69 -4.75 -5.11
C GLN A 71 2.92 -4.82 -4.20
N SER A 72 2.83 -5.61 -3.14
CA SER A 72 4.01 -5.96 -2.35
C SER A 72 4.66 -7.19 -2.96
N ILE A 73 5.96 -7.14 -3.22
CA ILE A 73 6.73 -8.27 -3.78
C ILE A 73 7.68 -8.89 -2.74
N SER A 74 7.59 -8.43 -1.49
CA SER A 74 8.46 -8.85 -0.39
C SER A 74 7.70 -8.95 0.93
N GLY A 75 8.05 -9.94 1.75
CA GLY A 75 7.91 -9.90 3.21
C GLY A 75 6.54 -9.52 3.81
N PRO A 76 6.49 -9.15 5.11
CA PRO A 76 5.31 -9.31 5.98
C PRO A 76 4.16 -8.31 5.75
N ALA A 77 4.24 -7.50 4.69
CA ALA A 77 3.30 -6.42 4.44
C ALA A 77 2.52 -6.65 3.15
N ALA A 78 1.19 -6.55 3.23
CA ALA A 78 0.28 -6.63 2.11
C ALA A 78 -0.22 -5.22 1.74
N VAL A 79 -0.29 -4.92 0.45
CA VAL A 79 -0.93 -3.71 -0.05
C VAL A 79 -2.45 -3.90 0.00
N THR A 80 -3.17 -2.94 0.59
CA THR A 80 -4.63 -2.95 0.69
C THR A 80 -5.30 -1.98 -0.28
N GLY A 81 -4.56 -1.02 -0.85
CA GLY A 81 -5.07 -0.11 -1.86
C GLY A 81 -4.12 1.03 -2.18
N VAL A 82 -4.48 1.81 -3.20
CA VAL A 82 -3.77 3.04 -3.59
C VAL A 82 -4.79 4.17 -3.66
N LYS A 83 -4.52 5.25 -2.92
CA LYS A 83 -5.33 6.47 -2.97
C LYS A 83 -4.54 7.55 -3.69
N VAL A 84 -5.15 8.17 -4.69
CA VAL A 84 -4.59 9.34 -5.38
C VAL A 84 -5.32 10.58 -4.89
N THR A 85 -4.56 11.58 -4.45
CA THR A 85 -5.07 12.90 -4.04
C THR A 85 -4.25 14.00 -4.70
N ASP A 86 -4.71 15.25 -4.62
CA ASP A 86 -3.87 16.38 -5.04
C ASP A 86 -2.69 16.55 -4.09
N ALA A 87 -1.52 16.88 -4.64
CA ALA A 87 -0.33 17.12 -3.84
C ALA A 87 -0.45 18.46 -3.07
N PRO A 88 0.01 18.51 -1.81
CA PRO A 88 0.01 19.75 -1.03
C PRO A 88 0.91 20.80 -1.69
N GLY A 89 0.39 22.01 -1.89
CA GLY A 89 1.12 23.11 -2.54
C GLY A 89 0.97 23.16 -4.06
N HIS A 90 0.15 22.30 -4.66
CA HIS A 90 -0.22 22.42 -6.06
C HIS A 90 -1.04 23.70 -6.30
N ILE A 91 -0.58 24.52 -7.24
CA ILE A 91 -1.36 25.60 -7.86
C ILE A 91 -1.73 25.10 -9.26
N PRO A 92 -3.03 24.90 -9.57
CA PRO A 92 -3.44 24.40 -10.88
C PRO A 92 -3.03 25.40 -11.95
N THR A 93 -1.94 25.08 -12.64
CA THR A 93 -1.37 25.93 -13.69
C THR A 93 -1.61 25.23 -15.02
N GLY A 94 -2.82 25.39 -15.56
CA GLY A 94 -3.17 24.90 -16.88
C GLY A 94 -3.73 23.48 -16.97
N GLU A 95 -4.09 23.13 -18.20
CA GLU A 95 -5.08 22.13 -18.60
C GLU A 95 -4.55 20.68 -18.61
N ASP A 96 -3.26 20.50 -18.29
CA ASP A 96 -2.59 19.20 -18.27
C ASP A 96 -2.29 18.80 -16.82
N ALA A 97 -3.19 18.01 -16.23
CA ALA A 97 -2.98 17.40 -14.92
C ALA A 97 -1.80 16.40 -15.00
N SER A 98 -0.60 16.87 -14.67
CA SER A 98 0.58 16.02 -14.66
C SER A 98 0.57 15.15 -13.40
N TRP A 99 1.12 13.93 -13.45
CA TRP A 99 1.28 13.10 -12.24
C TRP A 99 2.13 13.77 -11.15
N ASN A 100 2.92 14.79 -11.50
CA ASN A 100 3.66 15.59 -10.54
C ASN A 100 2.75 16.43 -9.63
N ASP A 101 1.48 16.62 -10.00
CA ASP A 101 0.50 17.36 -9.22
C ASP A 101 -0.31 16.47 -8.27
N LYS A 102 -0.07 15.15 -8.34
CA LYS A 102 -0.78 14.14 -7.56
C LYS A 102 0.13 13.55 -6.49
N MET A 103 -0.48 13.24 -5.35
CA MET A 103 0.08 12.46 -4.27
C MET A 103 -0.55 11.07 -4.26
N PHE A 104 0.31 10.06 -4.16
CA PHE A 104 -0.07 8.65 -4.09
C PHE A 104 0.13 8.18 -2.66
N VAL A 105 -0.93 7.69 -2.03
CA VAL A 105 -0.88 7.07 -0.71
C VAL A 105 -1.12 5.58 -0.88
N VAL A 106 -0.06 4.80 -0.73
CA VAL A 106 -0.14 3.33 -0.77
C VAL A 106 -0.49 2.83 0.63
N HIS A 107 -1.64 2.17 0.75
CA HIS A 107 -2.07 1.59 2.00
C HIS A 107 -1.49 0.18 2.14
N THR A 108 -0.87 -0.09 3.28
CA THR A 108 -0.31 -1.39 3.61
C THR A 108 -0.78 -1.85 4.98
N THR A 109 -0.84 -3.16 5.16
CA THR A 109 -1.07 -3.79 6.45
C THR A 109 -0.01 -4.85 6.67
N SER A 110 0.48 -4.97 7.90
CA SER A 110 1.45 -6.01 8.27
C SER A 110 0.78 -7.01 9.20
N LEU A 111 1.05 -8.29 8.95
CA LEU A 111 0.71 -9.33 9.91
C LEU A 111 1.94 -9.55 10.79
N ASP A 112 1.87 -9.13 12.05
CA ASP A 112 2.94 -9.42 13.00
C ASP A 112 3.00 -10.94 13.24
N GLU A 113 3.89 -11.62 12.53
CA GLU A 113 4.09 -13.07 12.62
C GLU A 113 4.89 -13.46 13.88
N SER A 114 5.39 -12.48 14.65
CA SER A 114 6.16 -12.67 15.89
C SER A 114 5.37 -13.40 16.98
N ARG A 115 4.07 -13.62 16.78
CA ARG A 115 3.24 -14.48 17.61
C ARG A 115 2.41 -15.43 16.74
N ARG A 116 3.07 -16.30 15.96
CA ARG A 116 2.56 -17.69 15.93
C ARG A 116 2.49 -18.08 17.41
N PRO A 117 1.31 -18.38 17.98
CA PRO A 117 1.31 -19.00 19.29
C PRO A 117 2.20 -20.23 19.10
N SER A 118 3.32 -20.27 19.81
CA SER A 118 3.97 -21.54 20.05
C SER A 118 2.85 -22.49 20.46
N ALA A 119 2.91 -23.76 20.03
CA ALA A 119 1.95 -24.77 20.44
C ALA A 119 1.90 -25.01 21.98
N GLN A 120 2.47 -24.09 22.77
CA GLN A 120 2.57 -24.00 24.22
C GLN A 120 2.04 -22.67 24.79
N ALA A 121 1.37 -21.79 24.02
CA ALA A 121 0.64 -20.66 24.60
C ALA A 121 -0.67 -21.16 25.22
N SER A 122 -0.58 -21.51 26.49
CA SER A 122 -1.64 -21.97 27.38
C SER A 122 -2.91 -21.11 27.35
N SER A 123 -4.02 -21.73 26.94
CA SER A 123 -5.35 -21.78 27.61
C SER A 123 -6.13 -20.51 28.02
N THR A 124 -5.66 -19.26 27.87
CA THR A 124 -6.47 -18.10 28.27
C THR A 124 -6.22 -16.86 27.39
N GLU A 125 -6.35 -16.96 26.07
CA GLU A 125 -6.66 -15.74 25.31
C GLU A 125 -8.12 -15.34 25.59
N ASP A 126 -8.33 -14.10 26.00
CA ASP A 126 -9.66 -13.55 26.29
C ASP A 126 -10.56 -13.71 25.04
N PRO A 127 -11.72 -14.38 25.15
CA PRO A 127 -12.62 -14.58 24.02
C PRO A 127 -13.05 -13.25 23.35
N GLN A 128 -13.12 -12.15 24.11
CA GLN A 128 -13.44 -10.83 23.55
C GLN A 128 -12.29 -10.30 22.68
N ALA A 129 -11.04 -10.50 23.11
CA ALA A 129 -9.87 -10.15 22.32
C ALA A 129 -9.81 -10.95 21.00
N ILE A 130 -10.13 -12.26 21.05
CA ILE A 130 -10.19 -13.12 19.86
C ILE A 130 -11.26 -12.62 18.88
N LEU A 131 -12.48 -12.34 19.36
CA LEU A 131 -13.58 -11.85 18.51
C LEU A 131 -13.28 -10.47 17.91
N THR A 132 -12.69 -9.58 18.69
CA THR A 132 -12.29 -8.24 18.23
C THR A 132 -11.27 -8.35 17.11
N ARG A 133 -10.21 -9.14 17.31
CA ARG A 133 -9.20 -9.42 16.28
C ARG A 133 -9.82 -10.03 15.02
N PHE A 134 -10.75 -10.97 15.17
CA PHE A 134 -11.43 -11.59 14.03
C PHE A 134 -12.28 -10.58 13.24
N ARG A 135 -13.06 -9.73 13.93
CA ARG A 135 -13.88 -8.68 13.28
C ARG A 135 -13.02 -7.70 12.50
N GLU A 136 -11.92 -7.26 13.09
CA GLU A 136 -10.99 -6.32 12.45
C GLU A 136 -10.31 -6.94 11.23
N ARG A 137 -9.82 -8.19 11.32
CA ARG A 137 -9.24 -8.90 10.17
C ARG A 137 -10.26 -9.06 9.04
N ASN A 138 -11.51 -9.39 9.36
CA ASN A 138 -12.56 -9.46 8.36
C ASN A 138 -12.91 -8.10 7.75
N ALA A 139 -12.82 -7.01 8.52
CA ALA A 139 -13.01 -5.66 7.97
C ALA A 139 -11.92 -5.32 6.95
N VAL A 140 -10.65 -5.64 7.23
CA VAL A 140 -9.55 -5.46 6.28
C VAL A 140 -9.75 -6.33 5.02
N LEU A 141 -10.12 -7.59 5.19
CA LEU A 141 -10.39 -8.49 4.05
C LEU A 141 -11.53 -7.97 3.17
N ARG A 142 -12.63 -7.50 3.77
CA ARG A 142 -13.74 -6.88 3.03
C ARG A 142 -13.28 -5.66 2.27
N GLN A 143 -12.50 -4.78 2.91
CA GLN A 143 -11.96 -3.59 2.25
C GLN A 143 -11.13 -3.96 1.02
N VAL A 144 -10.27 -4.98 1.10
CA VAL A 144 -9.44 -5.42 -0.03
C VAL A 144 -10.28 -6.04 -1.15
N LEU A 145 -11.26 -6.88 -0.80
CA LEU A 145 -12.12 -7.55 -1.78
C LEU A 145 -13.07 -6.57 -2.49
N GLU A 146 -13.60 -5.59 -1.76
CA GLU A 146 -14.43 -4.51 -2.33
C GLU A 146 -13.62 -3.63 -3.29
N TYR A 147 -12.32 -3.45 -3.02
CA TYR A 147 -11.42 -2.68 -3.89
C TYR A 147 -11.10 -3.35 -5.24
N GLN A 148 -11.47 -4.62 -5.43
CA GLN A 148 -11.16 -5.41 -6.63
C GLN A 148 -12.31 -5.47 -7.64
N ALA A 149 -13.44 -4.83 -7.37
CA ALA A 149 -14.52 -4.70 -8.35
C ALA A 149 -14.27 -3.47 -9.24
N PRO A 150 -13.79 -3.61 -10.50
CA PRO A 150 -13.96 -2.54 -11.46
C PRO A 150 -15.46 -2.38 -11.68
N ILE A 151 -16.00 -1.20 -11.36
CA ILE A 151 -17.29 -0.78 -11.90
C ILE A 151 -17.04 -0.57 -13.40
N LEU A 152 -17.31 -1.60 -14.18
CA LEU A 152 -17.51 -1.47 -15.62
C LEU A 152 -18.92 -0.89 -15.79
N ASP A 153 -19.02 0.44 -15.85
CA ASP A 153 -20.18 1.07 -16.44
C ASP A 153 -20.13 0.81 -17.94
N PHE A 154 -21.05 -0.06 -18.42
CA PHE A 154 -21.34 -0.29 -19.84
C PHE A 154 -22.33 0.75 -20.36
#